data_AF-A0A3Q0J3R8-F1
#
_entry.id   AF-A0A3Q0J3R8-F1
#
_cell.length_a   1.000
_cell.length_b   1.000
_cell.length_c   1.000
_cell.angle_alpha   90.00
_cell.angle_beta   90.00
_cell.angle_gamma   90.00
#
_symmetry.space_group_name_H-M   'P 1'
#
loop_
_entity.id
_entity.type
_entity.pdbx_description
1 polymer ?
#
loop_
_entity_poly.entity_id
_entity_poly.type
_entity_poly.pdbx_seq_one_letter_code
_entity_poly.pdbx_strand_id
1 'polypeptide(L)'
;MFCMIKSVSRIHLLASKSYLSLCKTHQPLLSHSLYKNISRSSVRCFQPVDHQRTGQQPSDSAETKSIVPYLKLMRLDKPIGSWLLFWPCGWSISMAAVPGCLPDLHTLALFGLGAVIMRGAGCTINDLWDKDIDSKVSRTKDRPLVNGSISTTDAIIFLAGQLGAGLLILVQLNLYTIILGSTSLLFVTLYPLMKRVTHWAQLTLGMTFNYGALMGYSAVTGSVTGCVDWSLCLPLYLSGICWTIIYDTIYAHQVRIHLIDLCENGVNFISKSITNIDNVNRGLPYQ
;
A
#
# COMPACT_ATOMS: atom_id res chain seq x y z
N MET A 1 7.65 2.32 16.79
CA MET A 1 6.56 1.57 17.47
C MET A 1 5.30 2.42 17.73
N PHE A 2 5.36 3.52 18.50
CA PHE A 2 4.17 4.35 18.83
C PHE A 2 3.38 4.93 17.64
N CYS A 3 4.05 5.34 16.55
CA CYS A 3 3.36 5.85 15.37
C CYS A 3 2.65 4.73 14.57
N MET A 4 3.25 3.53 14.57
CA MET A 4 2.64 2.32 14.02
C MET A 4 1.47 1.86 14.88
N ILE A 5 1.61 1.87 16.21
CA ILE A 5 0.52 1.64 17.16
C ILE A 5 -0.58 2.68 16.97
N LYS A 6 -0.29 3.97 16.78
CA LYS A 6 -1.32 4.99 16.52
C LYS A 6 -2.02 4.81 15.17
N SER A 7 -1.29 4.41 14.12
CA SER A 7 -1.88 4.06 12.82
C SER A 7 -2.76 2.82 12.92
N VAL A 8 -2.30 1.79 13.62
CA VAL A 8 -3.05 0.55 13.92
C VAL A 8 -4.24 0.84 14.82
N SER A 9 -4.10 1.68 15.84
CA SER A 9 -5.20 2.12 16.70
C SER A 9 -6.22 2.92 15.92
N ARG A 10 -5.82 3.76 14.95
CA ARG A 10 -6.79 4.38 14.01
C ARG A 10 -7.48 3.34 13.14
N ILE A 11 -6.76 2.36 12.61
CA ILE A 11 -7.34 1.26 11.82
C ILE A 11 -8.30 0.41 12.68
N HIS A 12 -7.93 0.10 13.93
CA HIS A 12 -8.75 -0.61 14.91
C HIS A 12 -9.98 0.20 15.34
N LEU A 13 -9.84 1.52 15.53
CA LEU A 13 -10.93 2.41 15.91
C LEU A 13 -11.91 2.63 14.76
N LEU A 14 -11.41 2.71 13.51
CA LEU A 14 -12.24 2.78 12.31
C LEU A 14 -12.93 1.44 12.05
N ALA A 15 -12.21 0.31 12.20
CA ALA A 15 -12.78 -1.03 12.11
C ALA A 15 -13.84 -1.25 13.21
N SER A 16 -13.57 -0.85 14.45
CA SER A 16 -14.51 -0.92 15.57
C SER A 16 -15.75 -0.05 15.33
N LYS A 17 -15.60 1.17 14.81
CA LYS A 17 -16.72 2.05 14.46
C LYS A 17 -17.55 1.49 13.30
N SER A 18 -16.93 0.94 12.28
CA SER A 18 -17.63 0.24 11.19
C SER A 18 -18.35 -1.02 11.69
N TYR A 19 -17.73 -1.81 12.58
CA TYR A 19 -18.33 -3.00 13.19
C TYR A 19 -19.50 -2.66 14.13
N LEU A 20 -19.38 -1.61 14.96
CA LEU A 20 -20.45 -1.12 15.83
C LEU A 20 -21.61 -0.51 15.03
N SER A 21 -21.31 0.12 13.89
CA SER A 21 -22.34 0.58 12.95
C SER A 21 -23.08 -0.61 12.34
N LEU A 22 -22.37 -1.67 11.94
CA LEU A 22 -22.93 -2.94 11.44
C LEU A 22 -23.77 -3.70 12.49
N CYS A 23 -23.32 -3.77 13.75
CA CYS A 23 -24.10 -4.38 14.83
C CYS A 23 -25.40 -3.64 15.13
N LYS A 24 -25.45 -2.31 14.91
CA LYS A 24 -26.70 -1.54 15.02
C LYS A 24 -27.65 -1.80 13.86
N THR A 25 -27.14 -2.19 12.69
CA THR A 25 -27.96 -2.52 11.51
C THR A 25 -28.43 -3.98 11.49
N HIS A 26 -27.77 -4.88 12.21
CA HIS A 26 -28.03 -6.33 12.22
C HIS A 26 -28.35 -6.92 13.61
N GLN A 27 -29.25 -6.30 14.37
CA GLN A 27 -29.86 -6.98 15.53
C GLN A 27 -31.19 -7.63 15.09
N PRO A 28 -31.28 -8.97 14.90
CA PRO A 28 -32.55 -9.62 14.64
C PRO A 28 -33.33 -9.79 15.95
N LEU A 29 -34.58 -9.32 15.93
CA LEU A 29 -35.73 -9.88 16.66
C LEU A 29 -35.55 -10.21 18.15
N LEU A 30 -35.82 -9.23 19.02
CA LEU A 30 -36.49 -9.48 20.30
C LEU A 30 -37.37 -8.27 20.68
N SER A 31 -38.65 -8.55 20.86
CA SER A 31 -39.78 -7.66 21.19
C SER A 31 -40.42 -6.86 20.03
N HIS A 32 -41.26 -7.59 19.29
CA HIS A 32 -42.47 -7.07 18.65
C HIS A 32 -43.39 -6.48 19.75
N SER A 33 -43.36 -5.17 20.02
CA SER A 33 -44.54 -4.42 20.55
C SER A 33 -44.37 -2.89 20.63
N LEU A 34 -43.14 -2.33 20.68
CA LEU A 34 -42.96 -0.92 21.08
C LEU A 34 -42.32 0.02 20.04
N TYR A 35 -42.39 -0.27 18.75
CA TYR A 35 -41.81 0.62 17.72
C TYR A 35 -42.82 1.17 16.70
N LYS A 36 -44.11 1.20 17.04
CA LYS A 36 -45.16 1.67 16.10
C LYS A 36 -45.50 3.17 16.19
N ASN A 37 -44.80 3.97 17.00
CA ASN A 37 -45.19 5.37 17.24
C ASN A 37 -44.13 6.45 16.95
N ILE A 38 -43.03 6.14 16.27
CA ILE A 38 -42.05 7.17 15.86
C ILE A 38 -41.72 7.01 14.38
N SER A 39 -42.71 7.25 13.53
CA SER A 39 -42.47 7.55 12.11
C SER A 39 -43.59 8.45 11.57
N ARG A 40 -43.65 9.66 12.11
CA ARG A 40 -44.30 10.81 11.48
C ARG A 40 -43.60 12.05 11.99
N SER A 41 -42.48 12.42 11.37
CA SER A 41 -42.07 13.81 11.12
C SER A 41 -40.68 13.84 10.49
N SER A 42 -40.59 14.51 9.33
CA SER A 42 -39.37 15.10 8.76
C SER A 42 -38.37 14.17 8.07
N VAL A 43 -38.74 13.66 6.90
CA VAL A 43 -37.78 13.55 5.78
C VAL A 43 -38.36 14.37 4.62
N ARG A 44 -37.87 15.60 4.48
CA ARG A 44 -38.10 16.41 3.28
C ARG A 44 -37.25 15.80 2.17
N CYS A 45 -37.89 15.38 1.08
CA CYS A 45 -37.23 15.00 -0.16
C CYS A 45 -36.33 16.15 -0.63
N PHE A 46 -35.03 15.87 -0.73
CA PHE A 46 -34.11 16.73 -1.46
C PHE A 46 -34.24 16.37 -2.94
N GLN A 47 -34.84 17.25 -3.74
CA GLN A 47 -34.88 17.07 -5.20
C GLN A 47 -33.47 17.29 -5.78
N PRO A 48 -33.10 16.57 -6.84
CA PRO A 48 -31.82 16.78 -7.53
C PRO A 48 -31.90 18.10 -8.30
N VAL A 49 -30.88 18.95 -8.15
CA VAL A 49 -30.71 20.17 -8.93
C VAL A 49 -30.12 19.79 -10.30
N ASP A 50 -30.89 19.99 -11.36
CA ASP A 50 -30.41 19.96 -12.72
C ASP A 50 -29.43 21.12 -12.96
N HIS A 51 -28.17 20.80 -13.20
CA HIS A 51 -27.22 21.74 -13.80
C HIS A 51 -26.83 21.26 -15.19
N GLN A 52 -27.65 21.63 -16.18
CA GLN A 52 -27.10 21.90 -17.51
C GLN A 52 -26.41 23.27 -17.49
N ARG A 53 -25.12 23.29 -17.82
CA ARG A 53 -24.45 24.49 -18.35
C ARG A 53 -23.47 24.07 -19.44
N THR A 54 -23.91 24.32 -20.66
CA THR A 54 -23.10 24.62 -21.84
C THR A 54 -22.11 25.75 -21.54
N GLY A 55 -20.89 25.64 -22.08
CA GLY A 55 -19.90 26.70 -22.03
C GLY A 55 -18.50 26.20 -22.39
N GLN A 56 -18.14 26.32 -23.67
CA GLN A 56 -16.76 26.29 -24.13
C GLN A 56 -15.93 27.32 -23.36
N GLN A 57 -14.69 26.97 -23.00
CA GLN A 57 -13.64 27.95 -22.69
C GLN A 57 -12.29 27.53 -23.30
N PRO A 58 -11.43 28.52 -23.60
CA PRO A 58 -10.63 28.55 -24.83
C PRO A 58 -9.17 28.10 -24.64
N SER A 59 -8.49 28.02 -25.78
CA SER A 59 -7.09 27.70 -26.01
C SER A 59 -6.08 28.61 -25.29
N ASP A 60 -4.90 28.01 -25.07
CA ASP A 60 -3.57 28.59 -24.86
C ASP A 60 -3.24 29.22 -23.49
N SER A 61 -2.70 28.36 -22.63
CA SER A 61 -1.65 28.74 -21.67
C SER A 61 -0.62 27.61 -21.62
N ALA A 62 0.64 27.91 -21.93
CA ALA A 62 1.77 26.97 -21.93
C ALA A 62 1.67 25.95 -20.79
N GLU A 63 1.34 24.71 -21.17
CA GLU A 63 0.97 23.64 -20.24
C GLU A 63 2.18 23.30 -19.39
N THR A 64 2.22 23.80 -18.15
CA THR A 64 3.18 23.33 -17.16
C THR A 64 2.86 21.85 -16.96
N LYS A 65 3.68 20.96 -17.54
CA LYS A 65 3.52 19.50 -17.35
C LYS A 65 3.34 19.25 -15.86
N SER A 66 2.12 18.91 -15.47
CA SER A 66 1.76 18.80 -14.07
C SER A 66 2.56 17.65 -13.45
N ILE A 67 3.31 17.94 -12.38
CA ILE A 67 4.10 16.94 -11.65
C ILE A 67 3.17 16.09 -10.76
N VAL A 68 1.98 16.60 -10.46
CA VAL A 68 0.95 15.97 -9.62
C VAL A 68 0.64 14.50 -10.00
N PRO A 69 0.39 14.15 -11.27
CA PRO A 69 0.16 12.76 -11.66
C PRO A 69 1.35 11.84 -11.35
N TYR A 70 2.59 12.33 -11.46
CA TYR A 70 3.80 11.55 -11.10
C TYR A 70 3.90 11.33 -9.59
N LEU A 71 3.57 12.35 -8.78
CA LEU A 71 3.52 12.21 -7.31
C LEU A 71 2.44 11.23 -6.85
N LYS A 72 1.28 11.22 -7.54
CA LYS A 72 0.21 10.23 -7.33
C LYS A 72 0.64 8.83 -7.74
N LEU A 73 1.39 8.70 -8.85
CA LEU A 73 1.94 7.41 -9.30
C LEU A 73 2.92 6.82 -8.26
N MET A 74 3.72 7.69 -7.61
CA MET A 74 4.57 7.32 -6.47
C MET A 74 3.82 7.01 -5.17
N ARG A 75 2.50 7.26 -5.12
CA ARG A 75 1.69 7.20 -3.90
C ARG A 75 2.19 8.12 -2.77
N LEU A 76 2.74 9.29 -3.11
CA LEU A 76 3.17 10.27 -2.10
C LEU A 76 2.00 10.87 -1.32
N ASP A 77 0.80 10.83 -1.89
CA ASP A 77 -0.46 11.15 -1.19
C ASP A 77 -0.78 10.17 -0.05
N LYS A 78 -0.22 8.95 -0.10
CA LYS A 78 -0.45 7.87 0.88
C LYS A 78 0.89 7.34 1.42
N PRO A 79 1.59 8.12 2.25
CA PRO A 79 2.96 7.83 2.68
C PRO A 79 3.09 6.61 3.61
N ILE A 80 1.98 6.03 4.07
CA ILE A 80 1.95 4.85 4.96
C ILE A 80 2.83 3.72 4.43
N GLY A 81 2.85 3.52 3.11
CA GLY A 81 3.65 2.49 2.46
C GLY A 81 5.15 2.73 2.56
N SER A 82 5.59 3.98 2.45
CA SER A 82 7.00 4.35 2.58
C SER A 82 7.46 4.21 4.03
N TRP A 83 6.61 4.56 5.00
CA TRP A 83 6.89 4.33 6.42
C TRP A 83 7.01 2.86 6.76
N LEU A 84 6.18 1.99 6.17
CA LEU A 84 6.27 0.54 6.36
C LEU A 84 7.59 -0.03 5.83
N LEU A 85 8.13 0.54 4.76
CA LEU A 85 9.43 0.14 4.21
C LEU A 85 10.61 0.71 5.02
N PHE A 86 10.47 1.93 5.55
CA PHE A 86 11.50 2.60 6.33
C PHE A 86 11.69 2.01 7.73
N TRP A 87 10.62 1.70 8.45
CA TRP A 87 10.72 1.34 9.86
C TRP A 87 11.60 0.12 10.16
N PRO A 88 11.52 -0.99 9.40
CA PRO A 88 12.43 -2.12 9.56
C PRO A 88 13.89 -1.71 9.45
N CYS A 89 14.23 -0.81 8.52
CA CYS A 89 15.57 -0.25 8.38
C CYS A 89 15.97 0.58 9.60
N GLY A 90 15.09 1.48 10.05
CA GLY A 90 15.36 2.34 11.20
C GLY A 90 15.59 1.55 12.48
N TRP A 91 14.83 0.47 12.71
CA TRP A 91 15.01 -0.40 13.87
C TRP A 91 16.36 -1.10 13.85
N SER A 92 16.74 -1.68 12.70
CA SER A 92 18.00 -2.40 12.59
C SER A 92 19.22 -1.48 12.62
N ILE A 93 19.14 -0.29 12.03
CA ILE A 93 20.17 0.78 12.15
C ILE A 93 20.33 1.19 13.63
N SER A 94 19.21 1.35 14.35
CA SER A 94 19.26 1.72 15.78
C SER A 94 19.84 0.62 16.65
N MET A 95 19.55 -0.65 16.35
CA MET A 95 20.15 -1.80 17.05
C MET A 95 21.64 -1.98 16.75
N ALA A 96 22.07 -1.56 15.57
CA ALA A 96 23.47 -1.60 15.15
C ALA A 96 24.30 -0.41 15.67
N ALA A 97 23.65 0.63 16.20
CA ALA A 97 24.33 1.81 16.72
C ALA A 97 25.15 1.48 17.98
N VAL A 98 26.24 2.22 18.19
CA VAL A 98 27.09 2.07 19.38
C VAL A 98 26.26 2.33 20.64
N PRO A 99 26.35 1.49 21.68
CA PRO A 99 25.61 1.68 22.92
C PRO A 99 25.81 3.09 23.51
N GLY A 100 24.71 3.79 23.78
CA GLY A 100 24.74 5.16 24.30
C GLY A 100 24.87 6.26 23.25
N CYS A 101 25.02 5.92 21.97
CA CYS A 101 25.02 6.88 20.86
C CYS A 101 23.71 6.82 20.08
N LEU A 102 23.36 7.94 19.45
CA LEU A 102 22.25 7.98 18.49
C LEU A 102 22.65 7.27 17.19
N PRO A 103 21.70 6.64 16.48
CA PRO A 103 21.94 6.10 15.15
C PRO A 103 22.39 7.20 14.18
N ASP A 104 23.29 6.86 13.28
CA ASP A 104 23.82 7.79 12.29
C ASP A 104 22.68 8.38 11.44
N LEU A 105 22.51 9.70 11.54
CA LEU A 105 21.45 10.43 10.86
C LEU A 105 21.61 10.38 9.34
N HIS A 106 22.85 10.30 8.84
CA HIS A 106 23.10 10.19 7.41
C HIS A 106 22.58 8.86 6.86
N THR A 107 22.90 7.75 7.51
CA THR A 107 22.37 6.42 7.16
C THR A 107 20.84 6.37 7.26
N LEU A 108 20.25 6.94 8.32
CA LEU A 108 18.78 7.05 8.43
C LEU A 108 18.17 7.86 7.29
N ALA A 109 18.79 8.97 6.89
CA ALA A 109 18.31 9.80 5.78
C ALA A 109 18.40 9.07 4.44
N LEU A 110 19.50 8.35 4.17
CA LEU A 110 19.65 7.52 2.97
C LEU A 110 18.57 6.44 2.89
N PHE A 111 18.34 5.70 3.97
CA PHE A 111 17.28 4.68 4.02
C PHE A 111 15.87 5.29 3.96
N GLY A 112 15.66 6.48 4.53
CA GLY A 112 14.39 7.21 4.44
C GLY A 112 14.07 7.63 3.02
N LEU A 113 15.04 8.26 2.34
CA LEU A 113 14.91 8.67 0.94
C LEU A 113 14.76 7.45 0.02
N GLY A 114 15.58 6.42 0.24
CA GLY A 114 15.50 5.15 -0.47
C GLY A 114 14.14 4.49 -0.30
N ALA A 115 13.56 4.48 0.90
CA ALA A 115 12.23 3.91 1.14
C ALA A 115 11.13 4.65 0.36
N VAL A 116 11.19 5.98 0.29
CA VAL A 116 10.22 6.79 -0.50
C VAL A 116 10.35 6.49 -1.99
N ILE A 117 11.57 6.48 -2.51
CA ILE A 117 11.85 6.25 -3.93
C ILE A 117 11.49 4.83 -4.34
N MET A 118 11.95 3.81 -3.59
CA MET A 118 11.72 2.40 -3.90
C MET A 118 10.27 1.99 -3.70
N ARG A 119 9.57 2.59 -2.72
CA ARG A 119 8.10 2.43 -2.64
C ARG A 119 7.45 3.00 -3.89
N GLY A 120 7.84 4.19 -4.33
CA GLY A 120 7.35 4.79 -5.56
C GLY A 120 7.62 3.94 -6.82
N ALA A 121 8.81 3.34 -6.92
CA ALA A 121 9.17 2.42 -8.00
C ALA A 121 8.29 1.17 -8.01
N GLY A 122 8.14 0.51 -6.86
CA GLY A 122 7.26 -0.66 -6.74
C GLY A 122 5.80 -0.32 -7.04
N CYS A 123 5.36 0.89 -6.69
CA CYS A 123 4.03 1.38 -7.03
C CYS A 123 3.83 1.56 -8.54
N THR A 124 4.83 2.13 -9.22
CA THR A 124 4.83 2.35 -10.67
C THR A 124 4.84 1.03 -11.44
N ILE A 125 5.68 0.06 -11.02
CA ILE A 125 5.71 -1.30 -11.60
C ILE A 125 4.34 -1.98 -11.45
N ASN A 126 3.74 -1.91 -10.26
CA ASN A 126 2.44 -2.53 -10.01
C ASN A 126 1.35 -1.90 -10.89
N ASP A 127 1.34 -0.57 -11.05
CA ASP A 127 0.37 0.12 -11.91
C ASP A 127 0.59 -0.18 -13.41
N LEU A 128 1.84 -0.35 -13.85
CA LEU A 128 2.18 -0.79 -15.22
C LEU A 128 1.64 -2.20 -15.50
N TRP A 129 1.78 -3.13 -14.56
CA TRP A 129 1.36 -4.53 -14.73
C TRP A 129 -0.15 -4.75 -14.53
N ASP A 130 -0.79 -3.92 -13.71
CA ASP A 130 -2.22 -4.03 -13.40
C ASP A 130 -3.10 -3.10 -14.27
N LYS A 131 -2.52 -2.35 -15.22
CA LYS A 131 -3.22 -1.35 -16.04
C LYS A 131 -4.56 -1.85 -16.63
N ASP A 132 -4.55 -3.03 -17.24
CA ASP A 132 -5.74 -3.59 -17.88
C ASP A 132 -6.81 -4.02 -16.88
N ILE A 133 -6.39 -4.48 -15.70
CA ILE A 133 -7.28 -4.91 -14.61
C ILE A 133 -7.86 -3.69 -13.90
N ASP A 134 -7.02 -2.70 -13.60
CA ASP A 134 -7.41 -1.47 -12.92
C ASP A 134 -8.39 -0.63 -13.76
N SER A 135 -8.35 -0.72 -15.10
CA SER A 135 -9.35 -0.10 -15.98
C SER A 135 -10.78 -0.60 -15.75
N LYS A 136 -10.93 -1.83 -15.27
CA LYS A 136 -12.22 -2.49 -15.08
C LYS A 136 -12.82 -2.26 -13.69
N VAL A 137 -12.03 -1.79 -12.72
CA VAL A 137 -12.42 -1.67 -11.31
C VAL A 137 -12.66 -0.21 -10.92
N SER A 138 -13.90 0.13 -10.50
CA SER A 138 -14.31 1.50 -10.15
C SER A 138 -13.34 2.25 -9.22
N ARG A 139 -12.79 1.57 -8.21
CA ARG A 139 -11.84 2.14 -7.24
C ARG A 139 -10.50 2.57 -7.86
N THR A 140 -10.11 2.01 -8.99
CA THR A 140 -8.77 2.19 -9.57
C THR A 140 -8.79 2.82 -10.97
N LYS A 141 -9.98 3.20 -11.46
CA LYS A 141 -10.15 3.96 -12.71
C LYS A 141 -9.45 5.32 -12.70
N ASP A 142 -9.35 5.96 -11.55
CA ASP A 142 -8.73 7.28 -11.40
C ASP A 142 -7.20 7.24 -11.33
N ARG A 143 -6.58 6.05 -11.45
CA ARG A 143 -5.11 5.94 -11.43
C ARG A 143 -4.51 6.67 -12.63
N PRO A 144 -3.36 7.37 -12.46
CA PRO A 144 -2.75 8.20 -13.52
C PRO A 144 -2.47 7.45 -14.84
N LEU A 145 -2.16 6.15 -14.75
CA LEU A 145 -1.86 5.32 -15.91
C LEU A 145 -3.12 4.80 -16.64
N VAL A 146 -4.24 4.73 -15.93
CA VAL A 146 -5.53 4.22 -16.45
C VAL A 146 -6.34 5.36 -17.05
N ASN A 147 -6.34 6.52 -16.40
CA ASN A 147 -7.04 7.72 -16.88
C ASN A 147 -6.29 8.46 -18.02
N GLY A 148 -5.11 7.96 -18.41
CA GLY A 148 -4.32 8.53 -19.51
C GLY A 148 -3.52 9.79 -19.17
N SER A 149 -3.51 10.24 -17.91
CA SER A 149 -2.73 11.42 -17.50
C SER A 149 -1.21 11.22 -17.57
N ILE A 150 -0.73 9.97 -17.60
CA ILE A 150 0.66 9.60 -17.88
C ILE A 150 0.68 8.51 -18.95
N SER A 151 1.51 8.72 -19.98
CA SER A 151 1.76 7.69 -21.01
C SER A 151 2.52 6.50 -20.42
N THR A 152 2.30 5.29 -20.96
CA THR A 152 3.06 4.11 -20.55
C THR A 152 4.57 4.30 -20.75
N THR A 153 4.99 4.99 -21.82
CA THR A 153 6.40 5.31 -22.05
C THR A 153 6.97 6.25 -20.99
N ASP A 154 6.21 7.30 -20.63
CA ASP A 154 6.62 8.25 -19.59
C ASP A 154 6.72 7.59 -18.22
N ALA A 155 5.80 6.66 -17.91
CA ALA A 155 5.86 5.88 -16.68
C ALA A 155 7.09 4.95 -16.62
N ILE A 156 7.51 4.38 -17.76
CA ILE A 156 8.74 3.58 -17.85
C ILE A 156 9.99 4.46 -17.67
N ILE A 157 10.04 5.64 -18.30
CA ILE A 157 11.14 6.60 -18.11
C ILE A 157 11.22 7.04 -16.65
N PHE A 158 10.07 7.33 -16.04
CA PHE A 158 10.00 7.70 -14.64
C PHE A 158 10.45 6.57 -13.71
N LEU A 159 10.02 5.33 -13.99
CA LEU A 159 10.49 4.14 -13.28
C LEU A 159 12.01 3.98 -13.39
N ALA A 160 12.57 4.16 -14.58
CA ALA A 160 14.02 4.13 -14.78
C ALA A 160 14.73 5.20 -13.94
N GLY A 161 14.17 6.41 -13.86
CA GLY A 161 14.66 7.48 -12.97
C GLY A 161 14.60 7.10 -11.48
N GLN A 162 13.51 6.47 -11.03
CA GLN A 162 13.37 6.01 -9.65
C GLN A 162 14.37 4.90 -9.31
N LEU A 163 14.53 3.91 -10.20
CA LEU A 163 15.50 2.83 -10.02
C LEU A 163 16.93 3.36 -10.07
N GLY A 164 17.23 4.32 -10.95
CA GLY A 164 18.51 5.01 -11.00
C GLY A 164 18.81 5.76 -9.70
N ALA A 165 17.85 6.52 -9.17
CA ALA A 165 18.01 7.21 -7.89
C ALA A 165 18.15 6.22 -6.71
N GLY A 166 17.40 5.12 -6.73
CA GLY A 166 17.56 4.02 -5.78
C GLY A 166 18.94 3.37 -5.84
N LEU A 167 19.48 3.16 -7.04
CA LEU A 167 20.83 2.64 -7.26
C LEU A 167 21.90 3.63 -6.75
N LEU A 168 21.74 4.93 -7.01
CA LEU A 168 22.64 5.97 -6.48
C LEU A 168 22.68 5.98 -4.95
N ILE A 169 21.56 5.71 -4.28
CA ILE A 169 21.52 5.55 -2.82
C ILE A 169 22.21 4.24 -2.42
N LEU A 170 21.96 3.15 -3.14
CA LEU A 170 22.53 1.85 -2.82
C LEU A 170 24.06 1.85 -2.90
N VAL A 171 24.66 2.46 -3.93
CA VAL A 171 26.12 2.51 -4.11
C VAL A 171 26.84 3.40 -3.09
N GLN A 172 26.11 4.23 -2.33
CA GLN A 172 26.67 4.98 -1.21
C GLN A 172 26.83 4.14 0.07
N LEU A 173 26.27 2.93 0.08
CA LEU A 173 26.40 2.00 1.20
C LEU A 173 27.65 1.11 1.05
N ASN A 174 27.98 0.35 2.09
CA ASN A 174 29.11 -0.57 2.03
C ASN A 174 28.85 -1.73 1.06
N LEU A 175 29.94 -2.36 0.58
CA LEU A 175 29.89 -3.43 -0.43
C LEU A 175 28.98 -4.60 0.00
N TYR A 176 29.02 -4.97 1.28
CA TYR A 176 28.18 -6.04 1.79
C TYR A 176 26.69 -5.68 1.66
N THR A 177 26.30 -4.47 2.07
CA THR A 177 24.92 -3.98 1.93
C THR A 177 24.50 -3.81 0.47
N ILE A 178 25.43 -3.46 -0.43
CA ILE A 178 25.15 -3.42 -1.88
C ILE A 178 24.79 -4.81 -2.40
N ILE A 179 25.61 -5.82 -2.07
CA ILE A 179 25.38 -7.21 -2.50
C ILE A 179 24.05 -7.71 -1.91
N LEU A 180 23.86 -7.54 -0.60
CA LEU A 180 22.63 -7.93 0.10
C LEU A 180 21.41 -7.23 -0.49
N GLY A 181 21.47 -5.92 -0.69
CA GLY A 181 20.41 -5.12 -1.31
C GLY A 181 20.11 -5.55 -2.74
N SER A 182 21.11 -5.95 -3.51
CA SER A 182 20.90 -6.48 -4.87
C SER A 182 20.09 -7.78 -4.86
N THR A 183 20.29 -8.65 -3.85
CA THR A 183 19.47 -9.87 -3.72
C THR A 183 18.01 -9.58 -3.37
N SER A 184 17.68 -8.39 -2.84
CA SER A 184 16.29 -7.98 -2.60
C SER A 184 15.47 -7.84 -3.89
N LEU A 185 16.12 -7.56 -5.03
CA LEU A 185 15.46 -7.45 -6.34
C LEU A 185 14.78 -8.76 -6.75
N LEU A 186 15.29 -9.90 -6.28
CA LEU A 186 14.65 -11.19 -6.47
C LEU A 186 13.25 -11.20 -5.82
N PHE A 187 13.11 -10.73 -4.59
CA PHE A 187 11.82 -10.68 -3.91
C PHE A 187 10.89 -9.64 -4.53
N VAL A 188 11.41 -8.48 -4.93
CA VAL A 188 10.64 -7.42 -5.59
C VAL A 188 10.05 -7.90 -6.92
N THR A 189 10.81 -8.66 -7.71
CA THR A 189 10.34 -9.22 -8.99
C THR A 189 9.44 -10.44 -8.80
N LEU A 190 9.70 -11.25 -7.76
CA LEU A 190 8.83 -12.38 -7.41
C LEU A 190 7.46 -11.93 -6.90
N TYR A 191 7.36 -10.83 -6.15
CA TYR A 191 6.11 -10.42 -5.50
C TYR A 191 4.90 -10.32 -6.46
N PRO A 192 4.97 -9.61 -7.60
CA PRO A 192 3.82 -9.54 -8.50
C PRO A 192 3.55 -10.87 -9.24
N LEU A 193 4.55 -11.72 -9.43
CA LEU A 193 4.37 -13.07 -9.96
C LEU A 193 3.66 -13.97 -8.95
N MET A 194 4.04 -13.88 -7.68
CA MET A 194 3.44 -14.66 -6.60
C MET A 194 1.97 -14.33 -6.40
N LYS A 195 1.53 -13.09 -6.67
CA LYS A 195 0.09 -12.74 -6.70
C LYS A 195 -0.71 -13.59 -7.71
N ARG A 196 -0.07 -14.07 -8.77
CA ARG A 196 -0.73 -14.80 -9.87
C ARG A 196 -0.61 -16.31 -9.73
N VAL A 197 0.38 -16.80 -9.00
CA VAL A 197 0.71 -18.24 -8.90
C VAL A 197 0.38 -18.83 -7.52
N THR A 198 0.38 -18.02 -6.44
CA THR A 198 0.33 -18.56 -5.07
C THR A 198 -0.62 -17.79 -4.16
N HIS A 199 -1.30 -18.51 -3.27
CA HIS A 199 -2.25 -17.94 -2.30
C HIS A 199 -1.59 -17.17 -1.13
N TRP A 200 -0.27 -17.25 -1.01
CA TRP A 200 0.54 -16.68 0.06
C TRP A 200 1.29 -15.41 -0.37
N ALA A 201 0.64 -14.57 -1.18
CA ALA A 201 1.23 -13.31 -1.63
C ALA A 201 1.62 -12.38 -0.46
N GLN A 202 0.92 -12.48 0.68
CA GLN A 202 1.20 -11.73 1.91
C GLN A 202 2.57 -12.09 2.50
N LEU A 203 3.00 -13.36 2.39
CA LEU A 203 4.31 -13.79 2.85
C LEU A 203 5.42 -13.14 2.01
N THR A 204 5.27 -13.16 0.69
CA THR A 204 6.24 -12.54 -0.23
C THR A 204 6.29 -11.03 -0.07
N LEU A 205 5.13 -10.39 0.18
CA LEU A 205 5.05 -8.99 0.56
C LEU A 205 5.83 -8.72 1.86
N GLY A 206 5.61 -9.53 2.90
CA GLY A 206 6.31 -9.43 4.17
C GLY A 206 7.82 -9.55 4.02
N MET A 207 8.31 -10.51 3.25
CA MET A 207 9.74 -10.66 2.96
C MET A 207 10.31 -9.41 2.28
N THR A 208 9.58 -8.87 1.30
CA THR A 208 10.03 -7.68 0.56
C THR A 208 10.05 -6.42 1.45
N PHE A 209 8.99 -6.16 2.22
CA PHE A 209 8.87 -4.96 3.04
C PHE A 209 9.82 -4.93 4.24
N ASN A 210 10.14 -6.10 4.80
CA ASN A 210 11.00 -6.18 5.97
C ASN A 210 12.46 -6.45 5.61
N TYR A 211 12.80 -6.58 4.31
CA TYR A 211 14.17 -6.81 3.86
C TYR A 211 15.13 -5.71 4.34
N GLY A 212 14.59 -4.50 4.52
CA GLY A 212 15.25 -3.36 5.15
C GLY A 212 15.83 -3.64 6.54
N ALA A 213 15.29 -4.59 7.30
CA ALA A 213 15.86 -5.00 8.59
C ALA A 213 17.28 -5.57 8.41
N LEU A 214 17.51 -6.39 7.38
CA LEU A 214 18.83 -6.96 7.10
C LEU A 214 19.78 -5.89 6.53
N MET A 215 19.27 -5.07 5.62
CA MET A 215 20.05 -3.99 5.00
C MET A 215 20.47 -2.91 6.00
N GLY A 216 19.58 -2.48 6.90
CA GLY A 216 19.87 -1.42 7.85
C GLY A 216 20.92 -1.82 8.89
N TYR A 217 20.92 -3.07 9.38
CA TYR A 217 21.97 -3.56 10.27
C TYR A 217 23.31 -3.62 9.54
N SER A 218 23.32 -4.24 8.35
CA SER A 218 24.54 -4.36 7.55
C SER A 218 25.10 -3.03 7.10
N ALA A 219 24.28 -1.98 6.93
CA ALA A 219 24.76 -0.66 6.53
C ALA A 219 25.72 -0.06 7.57
N VAL A 220 25.49 -0.34 8.85
CA VAL A 220 26.29 0.18 9.97
C VAL A 220 27.45 -0.75 10.32
N THR A 221 27.21 -2.06 10.38
CA THR A 221 28.22 -3.03 10.84
C THR A 221 28.99 -3.73 9.71
N GLY A 222 28.46 -3.71 8.48
CA GLY A 222 28.95 -4.52 7.36
C GLY A 222 30.39 -4.19 6.94
N SER A 223 30.84 -2.96 7.12
CA SER A 223 32.25 -2.59 6.88
C SER A 223 33.22 -3.07 7.94
N VAL A 224 32.73 -3.38 9.15
CA VAL A 224 33.56 -3.80 10.30
C VAL A 224 33.55 -5.32 10.44
N THR A 225 32.36 -5.93 10.46
CA THR A 225 32.19 -7.36 10.74
C THR A 225 32.15 -8.21 9.48
N GLY A 226 31.88 -7.62 8.31
CA GLY A 226 31.77 -8.34 7.03
C GLY A 226 30.57 -9.31 6.93
N CYS A 227 29.71 -9.37 7.95
CA CYS A 227 28.54 -10.23 8.00
C CYS A 227 27.42 -9.61 8.83
N VAL A 228 26.18 -10.05 8.56
CA VAL A 228 25.02 -9.75 9.39
C VAL A 228 25.01 -10.68 10.60
N ASP A 229 24.77 -10.12 11.79
CA ASP A 229 24.45 -10.92 12.97
C ASP A 229 23.05 -11.50 12.83
N TRP A 230 22.98 -12.76 12.41
CA TRP A 230 21.73 -13.48 12.22
C TRP A 230 20.94 -13.68 13.51
N SER A 231 21.60 -13.74 14.67
CA SER A 231 20.92 -13.93 15.96
C SER A 231 20.05 -12.72 16.31
N LEU A 232 20.44 -11.52 15.89
CA LEU A 232 19.67 -10.29 16.09
C LEU A 232 18.74 -9.98 14.91
N CYS A 233 19.24 -10.15 13.69
CA CYS A 233 18.51 -9.75 12.50
C CYS A 233 17.41 -10.72 12.10
N LEU A 234 17.59 -12.04 12.34
CA LEU A 234 16.60 -13.05 11.96
C LEU A 234 15.31 -12.92 12.79
N PRO A 235 15.32 -12.78 14.13
CA PRO A 235 14.10 -12.57 14.89
C PRO A 235 13.38 -11.27 14.51
N LEU A 236 14.14 -10.18 14.27
CA LEU A 236 13.56 -8.90 13.84
C LEU A 236 12.88 -9.04 12.47
N TYR A 237 13.55 -9.68 11.51
CA TYR A 237 13.02 -9.89 10.17
C TYR A 237 11.78 -10.79 10.17
N LEU A 238 11.81 -11.91 10.89
CA LEU A 238 10.67 -12.82 11.02
C LEU A 238 9.50 -12.15 11.73
N SER A 239 9.75 -11.39 12.80
CA SER A 239 8.72 -10.61 13.48
C SER A 239 8.04 -9.63 12.53
N GLY A 240 8.81 -8.91 11.72
CA GLY A 240 8.30 -8.00 10.71
C GLY A 240 7.47 -8.69 9.61
N ILE A 241 7.89 -9.87 9.16
CA ILE A 241 7.14 -10.70 8.21
C ILE A 241 5.80 -11.13 8.82
N CYS A 242 5.81 -11.71 10.02
CA CYS A 242 4.60 -12.11 10.73
C CYS A 242 3.65 -10.93 10.91
N TRP A 243 4.18 -9.78 11.31
CA TRP A 243 3.40 -8.55 11.43
C TRP A 243 2.77 -8.13 10.09
N THR A 244 3.52 -8.26 9.00
CA THR A 244 3.02 -7.96 7.64
C THR A 244 1.88 -8.86 7.22
N ILE A 245 1.99 -10.15 7.49
CA ILE A 245 0.91 -11.09 7.23
C ILE A 245 -0.35 -10.69 8.01
N ILE A 246 -0.21 -10.32 9.29
CA ILE A 246 -1.35 -9.94 10.14
C ILE A 246 -2.07 -8.70 9.58
N TYR A 247 -1.36 -7.57 9.38
CA TYR A 247 -2.04 -6.34 8.96
C TYR A 247 -2.56 -6.42 7.52
N ASP A 248 -1.86 -7.12 6.62
CA ASP A 248 -2.29 -7.24 5.22
C ASP A 248 -3.51 -8.16 5.09
N THR A 249 -3.60 -9.20 5.94
CA THR A 249 -4.80 -10.05 6.04
C THR A 249 -6.01 -9.25 6.52
N ILE A 250 -5.84 -8.43 7.57
CA ILE A 250 -6.92 -7.55 8.06
C ILE A 250 -7.37 -6.59 6.95
N TYR A 251 -6.41 -5.98 6.24
CA TYR A 251 -6.71 -5.07 5.15
C TYR A 251 -7.48 -5.77 4.01
N ALA A 252 -7.09 -6.98 3.61
CA ALA A 252 -7.79 -7.76 2.60
C ALA A 252 -9.26 -8.05 2.99
N HIS A 253 -9.51 -8.38 4.27
CA HIS A 253 -10.87 -8.59 4.76
C HIS A 253 -11.72 -7.32 4.73
N GLN A 254 -11.16 -6.15 5.05
CA GLN A 254 -11.89 -4.88 4.99
C GLN A 254 -12.34 -4.54 3.57
N VAL A 255 -11.45 -4.76 2.59
CA VAL A 255 -11.79 -4.55 1.17
C VAL A 255 -12.92 -5.49 0.75
N ARG A 256 -12.88 -6.75 1.19
CA ARG A 256 -13.94 -7.72 0.89
C ARG A 256 -15.31 -7.28 1.44
N ILE A 257 -15.36 -6.89 2.71
CA ILE A 257 -16.61 -6.44 3.36
C ILE A 257 -17.20 -5.23 2.64
N HIS A 258 -16.35 -4.26 2.28
CA HIS A 258 -16.81 -3.07 1.56
C HIS A 258 -17.37 -3.39 0.17
N LEU A 259 -16.80 -4.37 -0.52
CA LEU A 259 -17.30 -4.79 -1.83
C LEU A 259 -18.64 -5.54 -1.75
N ILE A 260 -18.85 -6.33 -0.69
CA ILE A 260 -20.13 -7.01 -0.45
C ILE A 260 -21.23 -5.97 -0.17
N ASP A 261 -20.96 -4.98 0.69
CA ASP A 261 -21.89 -3.89 1.01
C ASP A 261 -22.30 -3.09 -0.24
N LEU A 262 -21.36 -2.81 -1.15
CA LEU A 262 -21.67 -2.15 -2.43
C LEU A 262 -22.54 -3.01 -3.38
N CYS A 263 -22.44 -4.33 -3.28
CA CYS A 263 -23.26 -5.25 -4.07
C CYS A 263 -24.67 -5.42 -3.49
N GLU A 264 -24.82 -5.50 -2.17
CA GLU A 264 -26.14 -5.54 -1.51
C GLU A 264 -26.92 -4.24 -1.72
N ASN A 265 -26.24 -3.09 -1.86
CA ASN A 265 -26.85 -1.80 -2.17
C ASN A 265 -27.16 -1.59 -3.68
N GLY A 266 -27.19 -2.64 -4.49
CA GLY A 266 -27.80 -2.62 -5.83
C GLY A 266 -26.93 -2.07 -6.97
N VAL A 267 -25.61 -1.90 -6.78
CA VAL A 267 -24.69 -1.54 -7.88
C VAL A 267 -24.39 -2.80 -8.72
N ASN A 268 -25.28 -3.11 -9.66
CA ASN A 268 -25.27 -4.30 -10.53
C ASN A 268 -23.98 -4.52 -11.37
N PHE A 269 -23.08 -3.54 -11.40
CA PHE A 269 -21.81 -3.62 -12.16
C PHE A 269 -20.72 -4.43 -11.44
N ILE A 270 -20.89 -4.75 -10.14
CA ILE A 270 -19.82 -5.30 -9.29
C ILE A 270 -19.89 -6.83 -9.14
N SER A 271 -20.98 -7.47 -9.55
CA SER A 271 -21.13 -8.94 -9.48
C SER A 271 -19.98 -9.71 -10.17
N LYS A 272 -19.50 -9.21 -11.32
CA LYS A 272 -18.34 -9.80 -12.05
C LYS A 272 -16.97 -9.56 -11.38
N SER A 273 -16.83 -8.49 -10.59
CA SER A 273 -15.62 -8.22 -9.81
C SER A 273 -15.56 -9.06 -8.54
N ILE A 274 -16.74 -9.34 -7.94
CA ILE A 274 -16.86 -10.29 -6.83
C ILE A 274 -16.53 -11.71 -7.28
N THR A 275 -16.96 -12.16 -8.46
CA THR A 275 -16.58 -13.48 -8.96
C THR A 275 -15.06 -13.62 -9.10
N ASN A 276 -14.36 -12.58 -9.54
CA ASN A 276 -12.89 -12.60 -9.62
C ASN A 276 -12.21 -12.57 -8.25
N ILE A 277 -12.73 -11.83 -7.27
CA ILE A 277 -12.17 -11.79 -5.90
C ILE A 277 -12.50 -13.07 -5.12
N ASP A 278 -13.68 -13.64 -5.33
CA ASP A 278 -14.04 -14.95 -4.81
C ASP A 278 -13.26 -16.06 -5.53
N ASN A 279 -12.92 -15.96 -6.82
CA ASN A 279 -12.04 -16.91 -7.50
C ASN A 279 -10.60 -16.82 -6.99
N VAL A 280 -10.11 -15.60 -6.68
CA VAL A 280 -8.82 -15.40 -6.01
C VAL A 280 -8.82 -15.97 -4.58
N ASN A 281 -9.93 -15.85 -3.85
CA ASN A 281 -10.06 -16.40 -2.49
C ASN A 281 -10.48 -17.88 -2.43
N ARG A 282 -11.08 -18.45 -3.49
CA ARG A 282 -11.53 -19.84 -3.60
C ARG A 282 -10.65 -20.71 -4.52
N GLY A 283 -9.60 -20.15 -5.12
CA GLY A 283 -8.64 -20.89 -5.93
C GLY A 283 -9.15 -21.37 -7.28
N LEU A 284 -10.02 -20.60 -7.96
CA LEU A 284 -10.43 -20.90 -9.33
C LEU A 284 -9.67 -20.04 -10.35
N PRO A 285 -9.27 -20.58 -11.52
CA PRO A 285 -8.56 -19.81 -12.54
C PRO A 285 -9.45 -18.69 -13.12
N TYR A 286 -8.80 -17.60 -13.57
CA TYR A 286 -9.45 -16.50 -14.28
C TYR A 286 -10.16 -17.03 -15.54
N GLN A 287 -11.47 -16.81 -15.63
CA GLN A 287 -12.25 -16.90 -16.87
C GLN A 287 -12.63 -15.49 -17.34
#